data_AF-A0A1G3QWD1-F1
#
_entry.id   AF-A0A1G3QWD1-F1
#
_cell.length_a   1.000
_cell.length_b   1.000
_cell.length_c   1.000
_cell.angle_alpha   90.00
_cell.angle_beta   90.00
_cell.angle_gamma   90.00
#
_symmetry.space_group_name_H-M   'P 1'
#
loop_
_entity.id
_entity.type
_entity.pdbx_description
1 polymer ?
#
loop_
_entity_poly.entity_id
_entity_poly.type
_entity_poly.pdbx_seq_one_letter_code
_entity_poly.pdbx_strand_id
1 'polypeptide(L)'
;MLFFIGACVTMAGKWDEAKLNAVSDQCKEEYLAKAPSTSRWYNLKTQERNKKKKEYDEYKKLRLELYRAIYNFKRTYLAAVDPDGRCRKNECTGLEKLRKLIVEACPVAGESFPAVASDTN
;
A
#
# COMPACT_ATOMS: atom_id res chain seq x y z
N MET A 1 -37.33 2.80 28.91
CA MET A 1 -36.56 4.07 28.95
C MET A 1 -35.32 3.86 28.10
N LEU A 2 -35.20 4.62 27.01
CA LEU A 2 -33.99 4.71 26.20
C LEU A 2 -32.79 5.11 27.06
N PHE A 3 -31.61 4.55 26.81
CA PHE A 3 -30.44 5.39 26.54
C PHE A 3 -29.48 4.68 25.57
N PHE A 4 -29.19 5.41 24.50
CA PHE A 4 -28.31 5.10 23.38
C PHE A 4 -26.83 5.10 23.80
N ILE A 5 -26.08 4.18 23.17
CA ILE A 5 -24.75 4.34 22.55
C ILE A 5 -23.68 5.10 23.35
N GLY A 6 -22.63 4.36 23.70
CA GLY A 6 -21.27 4.87 23.84
C GLY A 6 -20.31 3.92 23.15
N ALA A 7 -20.46 3.71 21.83
CA ALA A 7 -19.38 3.14 21.06
C ALA A 7 -18.18 4.09 21.22
N CYS A 8 -17.12 3.63 21.88
CA CYS A 8 -15.81 4.27 21.77
C CYS A 8 -15.40 4.19 20.30
N VAL A 9 -15.76 5.21 19.53
CA VAL A 9 -14.97 5.61 18.37
C VAL A 9 -13.66 6.09 18.96
N THR A 10 -12.74 5.16 19.22
CA THR A 10 -11.33 5.53 19.28
C THR A 10 -11.05 6.05 17.87
N MET A 11 -11.13 7.37 17.68
CA MET A 11 -10.56 8.01 16.51
C MET A 11 -9.15 7.45 16.41
N ALA A 12 -8.91 6.61 15.40
CA ALA A 12 -7.61 6.02 15.19
C ALA A 12 -6.69 7.19 14.87
N GLY A 13 -6.01 7.68 15.91
CA GLY A 13 -5.12 8.83 15.80
C GLY A 13 -4.08 8.56 14.73
N LYS A 14 -3.51 9.65 14.19
CA LYS A 14 -2.48 9.61 13.17
C LYS A 14 -1.42 8.55 13.50
N TRP A 15 -1.18 7.67 12.55
CA TRP A 15 -0.12 6.67 12.69
C TRP A 15 1.25 7.34 12.63
N ASP A 16 2.15 6.88 13.50
CA ASP A 16 3.54 7.31 13.46
C ASP A 16 4.30 6.67 12.29
N GLU A 17 5.51 7.18 12.04
CA GLU A 17 6.35 6.66 10.97
C GLU A 17 6.76 5.19 11.21
N ALA A 18 6.98 4.79 12.45
CA ALA A 18 7.40 3.43 12.79
C ALA A 18 6.34 2.40 12.39
N LYS A 19 5.07 2.67 12.69
CA LYS A 19 3.95 1.80 12.33
C LYS A 19 3.74 1.76 10.81
N LEU A 20 3.85 2.91 10.14
CA LEU A 20 3.79 2.95 8.67
C LEU A 20 4.95 2.15 8.04
N ASN A 21 6.15 2.20 8.60
CA ASN A 21 7.29 1.40 8.13
C ASN A 21 7.04 -0.09 8.29
N ALA A 22 6.55 -0.53 9.45
CA ALA A 22 6.27 -1.94 9.72
C ALA A 22 5.30 -2.52 8.68
N VAL A 23 4.18 -1.85 8.41
CA VAL A 23 3.20 -2.31 7.40
C VAL A 23 3.76 -2.20 5.98
N SER A 24 4.57 -1.16 5.70
CA SER A 24 5.26 -1.02 4.42
C SER A 24 6.19 -2.20 4.15
N ASP A 25 6.96 -2.64 5.15
CA ASP A 25 7.90 -3.74 4.99
C ASP A 25 7.17 -5.08 4.83
N GLN A 26 6.08 -5.30 5.58
CA GLN A 26 5.19 -6.44 5.37
C GLN A 26 4.62 -6.48 3.94
N CYS A 27 4.19 -5.34 3.40
CA CYS A 27 3.70 -5.26 2.02
C CYS A 27 4.79 -5.57 0.99
N LYS A 28 6.02 -5.10 1.22
CA LYS A 28 7.16 -5.44 0.34
C LYS A 28 7.46 -6.93 0.37
N GLU A 29 7.46 -7.55 1.55
CA GLU A 29 7.69 -9.00 1.70
C GLU A 29 6.58 -9.81 1.02
N GLU A 30 5.31 -9.43 1.19
CA GLU A 30 4.18 -10.06 0.51
C GLU A 30 4.33 -9.98 -1.01
N TYR A 31 4.77 -8.83 -1.54
CA TYR A 31 5.00 -8.66 -2.97
C TYR A 31 6.24 -9.44 -3.46
N LEU A 32 7.30 -9.52 -2.66
CA LEU A 32 8.49 -10.31 -2.98
C LEU A 32 8.17 -11.81 -3.07
N ALA A 33 7.24 -12.31 -2.25
CA ALA A 33 6.77 -13.70 -2.32
C ALA A 33 6.08 -14.05 -3.66
N LYS A 34 5.59 -13.05 -4.40
CA LYS A 34 4.96 -13.20 -5.73
C LYS A 34 5.98 -13.22 -6.88
N ALA A 35 7.28 -13.15 -6.60
CA ALA A 35 8.31 -13.12 -7.64
C ALA A 35 8.24 -14.37 -8.56
N PRO A 36 8.18 -14.19 -9.90
CA PRO A 36 8.24 -15.32 -10.82
C PRO A 36 9.52 -16.13 -10.62
N SER A 37 9.40 -17.46 -10.56
CA SER A 37 10.57 -18.33 -10.43
C SER A 37 11.49 -18.18 -11.64
N THR A 38 12.76 -17.89 -11.38
CA THR A 38 13.83 -17.85 -12.38
C THR A 38 14.57 -19.18 -12.51
N SER A 39 14.19 -20.17 -11.70
CA SER A 39 14.83 -21.48 -11.71
C SER A 39 14.66 -22.16 -13.07
N ARG A 40 15.74 -22.81 -13.54
CA ARG A 40 15.75 -23.65 -14.76
C ARG A 40 15.38 -22.94 -16.07
N TRP A 41 15.41 -21.61 -16.14
CA TRP A 41 15.17 -20.88 -17.40
C TRP A 41 16.11 -21.27 -18.53
N TYR A 42 17.33 -21.72 -18.18
CA TYR A 42 18.31 -22.23 -19.14
C TYR A 42 17.85 -23.51 -19.87
N ASN A 43 16.92 -24.27 -19.29
CA ASN A 43 16.32 -25.47 -19.90
C ASN A 43 15.13 -25.17 -20.82
N LEU A 44 14.63 -23.92 -20.83
CA LEU A 44 13.49 -23.54 -21.65
C LEU A 44 13.89 -23.26 -23.10
N LYS A 45 12.96 -23.55 -24.02
CA LYS A 45 13.08 -23.15 -25.44
C LYS A 45 13.03 -21.63 -25.55
N THR A 46 13.59 -21.08 -26.64
CA THR A 46 13.75 -19.62 -26.83
C THR A 46 12.45 -18.83 -26.64
N GLN A 47 11.32 -19.30 -27.19
CA GLN A 47 10.03 -18.62 -27.05
C GLN A 47 9.53 -18.59 -25.61
N GLU A 48 9.60 -19.71 -24.91
CA GLU A 48 9.17 -19.84 -23.50
C GLU A 48 10.06 -19.01 -22.57
N ARG A 49 11.37 -19.03 -22.81
CA ARG A 49 12.35 -18.18 -22.10
C ARG A 49 12.03 -16.70 -22.29
N ASN A 50 11.71 -16.28 -23.51
CA ASN A 50 11.35 -14.89 -23.80
C ASN A 50 10.05 -14.48 -23.09
N LYS A 51 9.04 -15.37 -23.03
CA LYS A 51 7.80 -15.12 -22.28
C LYS A 51 8.10 -14.93 -20.79
N LYS A 52 8.87 -15.83 -20.18
CA LYS A 52 9.25 -15.76 -18.77
C LYS A 52 10.06 -14.51 -18.44
N LYS A 53 10.96 -14.10 -19.36
CA LYS A 53 11.71 -12.86 -19.23
C LYS A 53 10.79 -11.63 -19.20
N LYS A 54 9.80 -11.56 -20.10
CA LYS A 54 8.81 -10.48 -20.10
C LYS A 54 8.00 -10.43 -18.81
N GLU A 55 7.50 -11.57 -18.33
CA GLU A 55 6.77 -11.68 -17.06
C GLU A 55 7.62 -11.15 -15.87
N TYR A 56 8.91 -11.47 -15.85
CA TYR A 56 9.81 -11.03 -14.79
C TYR A 56 10.17 -9.54 -14.88
N ASP A 57 10.35 -9.01 -16.08
CA ASP A 57 10.62 -7.59 -16.29
C ASP A 57 9.39 -6.74 -15.93
N GLU A 58 8.17 -7.23 -16.24
CA GLU A 58 6.92 -6.64 -15.78
C GLU A 58 6.80 -6.67 -14.25
N TYR A 59 7.09 -7.81 -13.62
CA TYR A 59 7.13 -7.93 -12.17
C TYR A 59 8.06 -6.88 -11.52
N LYS A 60 9.26 -6.66 -12.08
CA LYS A 60 10.20 -5.64 -11.59
C LYS A 60 9.66 -4.23 -11.74
N LYS A 61 9.00 -3.93 -12.86
CA LYS A 61 8.39 -2.62 -13.12
C LYS A 61 7.31 -2.33 -12.07
N LEU A 62 6.40 -3.28 -11.85
CA LEU A 62 5.34 -3.17 -10.86
C LEU A 62 5.90 -3.08 -9.43
N ARG A 63 7.00 -3.77 -9.12
CA ARG A 63 7.70 -3.63 -7.84
C ARG A 63 8.16 -2.19 -7.59
N LEU A 64 8.76 -1.57 -8.61
CA LEU A 64 9.23 -0.19 -8.51
C LEU A 64 8.05 0.79 -8.32
N GLU A 65 6.94 0.54 -9.00
CA GLU A 65 5.71 1.31 -8.87
C GLU A 65 5.13 1.21 -7.47
N LEU A 66 5.03 0.00 -6.91
CA LEU A 66 4.63 -0.23 -5.52
C LEU A 66 5.51 0.55 -4.54
N TYR A 67 6.84 0.48 -4.70
CA TYR A 67 7.76 1.12 -3.76
C TYR A 67 7.63 2.65 -3.81
N ARG A 68 7.41 3.21 -5.01
CA ARG A 68 7.11 4.63 -5.17
C ARG A 68 5.76 4.99 -4.55
N ALA A 69 4.73 4.15 -4.71
CA ALA A 69 3.42 4.37 -4.11
C ALA A 69 3.48 4.39 -2.59
N ILE A 70 4.15 3.39 -1.97
CA ILE A 70 4.39 3.32 -0.52
C ILE A 70 5.14 4.56 -0.03
N TYR A 71 6.24 4.93 -0.70
CA TYR A 71 7.02 6.10 -0.33
C TYR A 71 6.18 7.39 -0.37
N ASN A 72 5.44 7.61 -1.47
CA ASN A 72 4.59 8.78 -1.65
C ASN A 72 3.42 8.79 -0.65
N PHE A 73 2.84 7.63 -0.35
CA PHE A 73 1.79 7.51 0.66
C PHE A 73 2.33 7.94 2.01
N LYS A 74 3.43 7.33 2.48
CA LYS A 74 4.07 7.66 3.75
C LYS A 74 4.38 9.15 3.87
N ARG A 75 5.07 9.70 2.87
CA ARG A 75 5.50 11.10 2.86
C ARG A 75 4.30 12.04 2.96
N THR A 76 3.27 11.78 2.15
CA THR A 76 2.06 12.61 2.11
C THR A 76 1.27 12.45 3.41
N TYR A 77 1.12 11.23 3.93
CA TYR A 77 0.39 10.95 5.17
C TYR A 77 1.04 11.68 6.35
N LEU A 78 2.36 11.55 6.52
CA LEU A 78 3.08 12.19 7.61
C LEU A 78 3.04 13.72 7.53
N ALA A 79 3.00 14.30 6.33
CA ALA A 79 2.96 15.74 6.13
C ALA A 79 1.55 16.35 6.21
N ALA A 80 0.54 15.65 5.71
CA ALA A 80 -0.79 16.22 5.43
C ALA A 80 -1.91 15.70 6.34
N VAL A 81 -1.70 14.58 7.04
CA VAL A 81 -2.71 14.05 7.96
C VAL A 81 -2.54 14.69 9.33
N ASP A 82 -3.61 15.25 9.85
CA ASP A 82 -3.68 15.83 11.17
C ASP A 82 -3.70 14.74 12.27
N PRO A 83 -3.38 15.08 13.53
CA PRO A 83 -3.35 14.11 14.63
C PRO A 83 -4.65 13.31 14.80
N ASP A 84 -5.78 13.88 14.39
CA ASP A 84 -7.11 13.28 14.44
C ASP A 84 -7.43 12.37 13.23
N GLY A 85 -6.47 12.19 12.32
CA GLY A 85 -6.59 11.30 11.16
C GLY A 85 -7.26 11.93 9.94
N ARG A 86 -7.45 13.25 9.92
CA ARG A 86 -8.05 13.99 8.81
C ARG A 86 -7.02 14.64 7.91
N CYS A 87 -7.40 14.98 6.68
CA CYS A 87 -6.59 15.77 5.76
C CYS A 87 -7.47 16.61 4.84
N ARG A 88 -6.84 17.53 4.09
CA ARG A 88 -7.55 18.29 3.06
C ARG A 88 -8.05 17.37 1.96
N LYS A 89 -9.22 17.68 1.38
CA LYS A 89 -9.89 16.85 0.37
C LYS A 89 -8.98 16.34 -0.76
N ASN A 90 -8.14 17.21 -1.32
CA ASN A 90 -7.21 16.85 -2.41
C ASN A 90 -6.11 15.88 -1.93
N GLU A 91 -5.58 16.09 -0.73
CA GLU A 91 -4.55 15.24 -0.12
C GLU A 91 -5.11 13.87 0.23
N CYS A 92 -6.29 13.81 0.83
CA CYS A 92 -6.97 12.55 1.12
C CYS A 92 -7.31 11.77 -0.15
N THR A 93 -7.76 12.46 -1.20
CA THR A 93 -8.02 11.81 -2.50
C THR A 93 -6.74 11.22 -3.09
N GLY A 94 -5.61 11.94 -2.98
CA GLY A 94 -4.30 11.44 -3.40
C GLY A 94 -3.85 10.22 -2.57
N LEU A 95 -4.01 10.30 -1.25
CA LEU A 95 -3.69 9.21 -0.32
C LEU A 95 -4.54 7.97 -0.60
N GLU A 96 -5.83 8.11 -0.84
CA GLU A 96 -6.70 6.97 -1.12
C GLU A 96 -6.38 6.32 -2.47
N LYS A 97 -6.00 7.10 -3.49
CA LYS A 97 -5.48 6.56 -4.75
C LYS A 97 -4.21 5.74 -4.54
N LEU A 98 -3.28 6.26 -3.77
CA LEU A 98 -2.04 5.54 -3.43
C LEU A 98 -2.33 4.29 -2.59
N ARG A 99 -3.26 4.37 -1.64
CA ARG A 99 -3.70 3.23 -0.82
C ARG A 99 -4.29 2.12 -1.68
N LYS A 100 -5.13 2.43 -2.65
CA LYS A 100 -5.67 1.45 -3.60
C LYS A 100 -4.58 0.72 -4.38
N LEU A 101 -3.59 1.45 -4.92
CA LEU A 101 -2.45 0.84 -5.61
C LEU A 101 -1.66 -0.11 -4.69
N ILE A 102 -1.50 0.25 -3.42
CA ILE A 102 -0.83 -0.59 -2.43
C ILE A 102 -1.67 -1.84 -2.16
N VAL A 103 -2.97 -1.72 -1.90
CA VAL A 103 -3.90 -2.85 -1.66
C VAL A 103 -3.92 -3.81 -2.85
N GLU A 104 -3.96 -3.30 -4.08
CA GLU A 104 -3.94 -4.15 -5.28
C GLU A 104 -2.65 -4.98 -5.38
N ALA A 105 -1.51 -4.39 -5.01
CA ALA A 105 -0.22 -5.09 -5.06
C ALA A 105 -0.01 -6.05 -3.88
N CYS A 106 -0.46 -5.68 -2.68
CA CYS A 106 -0.34 -6.45 -1.45
C CYS A 106 -1.67 -6.47 -0.67
N PRO A 107 -2.64 -7.35 -1.02
CA PRO A 107 -3.98 -7.31 -0.41
C PRO A 107 -4.00 -7.45 1.11
N VAL A 108 -3.10 -8.24 1.69
CA VAL A 108 -3.12 -8.51 3.14
C VAL A 108 -2.51 -7.34 3.91
N ALA A 109 -1.27 -6.98 3.59
CA ALA A 109 -0.59 -5.87 4.26
C ALA A 109 -1.16 -4.50 3.85
N GLY A 110 -1.61 -4.36 2.60
CA GLY A 110 -2.15 -3.13 2.05
C GLY A 110 -3.45 -2.69 2.69
N GLU A 111 -4.34 -3.62 3.07
CA GLU A 111 -5.57 -3.28 3.80
C GLU A 111 -5.29 -2.65 5.16
N SER A 112 -4.14 -2.96 5.75
CA SER A 112 -3.69 -2.38 7.02
C SER A 112 -3.24 -0.93 6.90
N PHE A 113 -3.02 -0.40 5.70
CA PHE A 113 -2.71 1.03 5.55
C PHE A 113 -3.91 1.89 6.00
N PRO A 114 -3.67 2.99 6.75
CA PRO A 114 -4.74 3.78 7.32
C PRO A 114 -5.59 4.42 6.22
N ALA A 115 -6.91 4.27 6.34
CA ALA A 115 -7.85 5.11 5.61
C ALA A 115 -7.80 6.53 6.18
N VAL A 116 -8.04 7.53 5.34
CA VAL A 116 -8.04 8.93 5.73
C VAL A 116 -9.40 9.56 5.46
N ALA A 117 -9.87 10.39 6.38
CA ALA A 117 -11.11 11.13 6.22
C ALA A 117 -10.81 12.53 5.67
N SER A 118 -11.55 12.97 4.65
CA SER A 118 -11.47 14.35 4.19
C SER A 118 -12.19 15.27 5.15
N ASP A 119 -11.59 16.42 5.44
CA ASP A 119 -12.31 17.52 6.05
C ASP A 119 -13.47 17.96 5.17
N THR A 120 -14.61 18.23 5.80
CA THR A 120 -15.83 18.72 5.13
C THR A 120 -15.86 20.24 4.92
N ASN A 121 -14.71 20.92 5.04
CA ASN A 121 -14.59 22.35 4.77
C ASN A 121 -14.37 22.66 3.28
#